data_AF-A0A6J6R6I0-F1
#
_entry.id   AF-A0A6J6R6I0-F1
#
_cell.length_a   1.000
_cell.length_b   1.000
_cell.length_c   1.000
_cell.angle_alpha   90.00
_cell.angle_beta   90.00
_cell.angle_gamma   90.00
#
_symmetry.space_group_name_H-M   'P 1'
#
loop_
_entity.id
_entity.type
_entity.pdbx_description
1 polymer ?
#
loop_
_entity_poly.entity_id
_entity_poly.type
_entity_poly.pdbx_seq_one_letter_code
_entity_poly.pdbx_strand_id
1 'polypeptide(L)'
;MADACARLITGSDEVRARPEVIVHLHADAAAFEDGTAVAPEIVECLACDGPVTTVADTEVGPVVIKKDPPPTRAQRRWLRMRHRTCQFPGCHHDGSFDAHHVVPRHLGGKTHLRNMVRFCQFHHRLVHVLGLRLTLHPDRSLDVTFPAGNPVDRTIEFAPFVAPAPADPNLITGTWTGERLQMDYLQIAVSSVSKAA
;
A
#
# COMPACT_ATOMS: atom_id res chain seq x y z
N MET A 1 5.49 -4.02 3.10
CA MET A 1 5.63 -3.39 1.76
C MET A 1 7.06 -2.99 1.37
N ALA A 2 7.77 -2.15 2.16
CA ALA A 2 9.08 -1.61 1.80
C ALA A 2 10.15 -2.66 1.45
N ASP A 3 10.23 -3.78 2.19
CA ASP A 3 11.19 -4.86 1.92
C ASP A 3 10.88 -5.65 0.63
N ALA A 4 9.60 -5.70 0.21
CA ALA A 4 9.21 -6.31 -1.05
C ALA A 4 9.53 -5.37 -2.22
N CYS A 5 9.28 -4.07 -2.07
CA CYS A 5 9.75 -3.05 -3.01
C CYS A 5 11.29 -3.05 -3.12
N ALA A 6 12.00 -3.19 -2.00
CA ALA A 6 13.47 -3.27 -1.96
C ALA A 6 14.04 -4.34 -2.88
N ARG A 7 13.58 -5.58 -2.69
CA ARG A 7 14.05 -6.74 -3.44
C ARG A 7 13.71 -6.64 -4.92
N LEU A 8 12.59 -6.00 -5.24
CA LEU A 8 12.16 -5.77 -6.62
C LEU A 8 12.98 -4.66 -7.30
N ILE A 9 13.38 -3.63 -6.56
CA ILE A 9 14.19 -2.50 -7.06
C ILE A 9 15.67 -2.89 -7.24
N THR A 10 16.22 -3.72 -6.34
CA THR A 10 17.69 -3.88 -6.26
C THR A 10 18.24 -5.21 -6.76
N GLY A 11 17.36 -6.18 -7.07
CA GLY A 11 17.74 -7.48 -7.65
C GLY A 11 18.75 -8.31 -6.85
N SER A 12 19.02 -7.96 -5.60
CA SER A 12 20.09 -8.54 -4.79
C SER A 12 19.66 -8.73 -3.34
N ASP A 13 20.05 -9.88 -2.76
CA ASP A 13 19.96 -10.12 -1.31
C ASP A 13 20.97 -9.26 -0.51
N GLU A 14 21.82 -8.48 -1.18
CA GLU A 14 22.90 -7.69 -0.58
C GLU A 14 22.56 -6.22 -0.26
N VAL A 15 21.30 -5.79 -0.39
CA VAL A 15 20.96 -4.43 0.02
C VAL A 15 20.68 -4.37 1.53
N ARG A 16 21.74 -4.04 2.28
CA ARG A 16 21.64 -3.63 3.70
C ARG A 16 21.01 -2.26 3.89
N ALA A 17 20.81 -1.48 2.83
CA ALA A 17 20.05 -0.23 2.88
C ALA A 17 18.54 -0.54 2.85
N ARG A 18 17.79 0.00 3.80
CA ARG A 18 16.32 -0.03 3.70
C ARG A 18 15.98 0.98 2.60
N PRO A 19 15.39 0.58 1.47
CA PRO A 19 15.04 1.56 0.46
C PRO A 19 13.95 2.47 1.03
N GLU A 20 14.16 3.75 0.80
CA GLU A 20 13.22 4.80 1.14
C GLU A 20 12.52 5.23 -0.14
N VAL A 21 11.19 5.32 -0.07
CA VAL A 21 10.36 5.80 -1.17
C VAL A 21 9.65 7.03 -0.66
N ILE A 22 9.91 8.17 -1.30
CA ILE A 22 9.30 9.46 -0.96
C ILE A 22 8.21 9.75 -1.99
N VAL A 23 7.02 10.06 -1.51
CA VAL A 23 5.89 10.51 -2.33
C VAL A 23 5.53 11.92 -1.89
N HIS A 24 5.52 12.84 -2.84
CA HIS A 24 5.01 14.20 -2.66
C HIS A 24 3.51 14.21 -2.95
N LEU A 25 2.74 14.77 -2.02
CA LEU A 25 1.30 14.96 -2.18
C LEU A 25 1.02 16.46 -2.26
N HIS A 26 0.35 16.85 -3.33
CA HIS A 26 -0.22 18.18 -3.54
C HIS A 26 -1.76 18.08 -3.51
N ALA A 27 -2.44 19.22 -3.56
CA ALA A 27 -3.91 19.25 -3.48
C ALA A 27 -4.59 18.50 -4.62
N ASP A 28 -3.93 18.42 -5.78
CA ASP A 28 -4.46 17.91 -7.04
C ASP A 28 -3.62 16.79 -7.66
N ALA A 29 -2.47 16.44 -7.07
CA ALA A 29 -1.56 15.45 -7.61
C ALA A 29 -0.76 14.72 -6.53
N ALA A 30 -0.31 13.52 -6.84
CA ALA A 30 0.71 12.82 -6.09
C ALA A 30 1.79 12.29 -7.05
N ALA A 31 3.05 12.37 -6.63
CA ALA A 31 4.17 11.95 -7.45
C ALA A 31 5.34 11.47 -6.58
N PHE A 32 6.21 10.64 -7.16
CA PHE A 32 7.54 10.38 -6.60
C PHE A 32 8.43 11.62 -6.75
N GLU A 33 9.62 11.56 -6.15
CA GLU A 33 10.60 12.65 -6.16
C GLU A 33 11.06 13.04 -7.58
N ASP A 34 11.02 12.09 -8.53
CA ASP A 34 11.34 12.30 -9.94
C ASP A 34 10.17 12.88 -10.77
N GLY A 35 9.02 13.14 -10.13
CA GLY A 35 7.81 13.65 -10.78
C GLY A 35 6.91 12.57 -11.39
N THR A 36 7.28 11.28 -11.30
CA THR A 36 6.43 10.18 -11.77
C THR A 36 5.13 10.14 -10.97
N ALA A 37 3.98 10.23 -11.65
CA ALA A 37 2.67 10.29 -11.02
C ALA A 37 2.33 9.01 -10.24
N VAL A 38 1.67 9.18 -9.09
CA VAL A 38 1.23 8.10 -8.20
C VAL A 38 -0.27 8.23 -7.98
N ALA A 39 -0.99 7.12 -8.13
CA ALA A 39 -2.43 7.08 -7.87
C ALA A 39 -2.73 7.32 -6.37
N PRO A 40 -3.75 8.13 -6.01
CA PRO A 40 -4.08 8.45 -4.62
C PRO A 40 -4.24 7.23 -3.71
N GLU A 41 -4.84 6.14 -4.23
CA GLU A 41 -5.09 4.91 -3.49
C GLU A 41 -3.77 4.23 -3.07
N ILE A 42 -2.74 4.33 -3.91
CA ILE A 42 -1.40 3.82 -3.61
C ILE A 42 -0.75 4.67 -2.52
N VAL A 43 -0.92 5.99 -2.59
CA VAL A 43 -0.41 6.90 -1.57
C VAL A 43 -1.02 6.62 -0.19
N GLU A 44 -2.34 6.42 -0.14
CA GLU A 44 -3.03 6.05 1.10
C GLU A 44 -2.56 4.71 1.66
N CYS A 45 -2.32 3.73 0.78
CA CYS A 45 -1.78 2.43 1.14
C CYS A 45 -0.37 2.54 1.75
N LEU A 46 0.50 3.34 1.14
CA LEU A 46 1.84 3.63 1.66
C LEU A 46 1.77 4.36 3.02
N ALA A 47 0.83 5.30 3.16
CA ALA A 47 0.64 6.07 4.39
C ALA A 47 0.22 5.21 5.60
N CYS A 48 -0.32 4.00 5.41
CA CYS A 48 -0.66 3.10 6.52
C CYS A 48 0.60 2.59 7.25
N ASP A 49 1.67 2.32 6.52
CA ASP A 49 2.89 1.72 7.05
C ASP A 49 4.08 2.68 7.17
N GLY A 50 4.08 3.77 6.40
CA GLY A 50 5.14 4.77 6.36
C GLY A 50 4.94 5.94 7.34
N PRO A 51 6.02 6.67 7.69
CA PRO A 51 5.88 8.00 8.26
C PRO A 51 5.23 8.94 7.26
N VAL A 52 4.42 9.89 7.73
CA VAL A 52 3.87 10.97 6.90
C VAL A 52 4.28 12.29 7.52
N THR A 53 4.92 13.15 6.72
CA THR A 53 5.27 14.52 7.12
C THR A 53 4.43 15.47 6.29
N THR A 54 3.63 16.30 6.95
CA THR A 54 2.85 17.34 6.29
C THR A 54 3.64 18.65 6.36
N VAL A 55 3.90 19.22 5.20
CA VAL A 55 4.57 20.51 5.03
C VAL A 55 3.55 21.49 4.47
N ALA A 56 3.44 22.67 5.07
CA ALA A 56 2.65 23.77 4.55
C ALA A 56 3.59 24.79 3.91
N ASP A 57 3.22 25.29 2.73
CA ASP A 57 3.88 26.46 2.17
C ASP A 57 3.32 27.73 2.82
N THR A 58 4.21 28.63 3.26
CA THR A 58 3.84 29.83 4.01
C THR A 58 4.59 31.03 3.44
N GLU A 59 4.21 32.26 3.82
CA GLU A 59 4.88 33.49 3.34
C GLU A 59 6.38 33.54 3.70
N VAL A 60 6.81 32.80 4.72
CA VAL A 60 8.22 32.69 5.14
C VAL A 60 8.91 31.42 4.62
N GLY A 61 8.25 30.68 3.74
CA GLY A 61 8.72 29.42 3.16
C GLY A 61 8.05 28.16 3.74
N PRO A 62 8.49 26.96 3.34
CA PRO A 62 7.88 25.71 3.73
C PRO A 62 8.12 25.39 5.21
N VAL A 63 7.05 25.05 5.94
CA VAL A 63 7.08 24.70 7.36
C VAL A 63 6.47 23.32 7.59
N VAL A 64 7.17 22.47 8.34
CA VAL A 64 6.61 21.19 8.80
C VAL A 64 5.53 21.44 9.85
N ILE A 65 4.28 21.16 9.52
CA ILE A 65 3.14 21.39 10.42
C ILE A 65 2.70 20.12 11.15
N LYS A 66 3.04 18.93 10.63
CA LYS A 66 2.65 17.66 11.24
C LYS A 66 3.63 16.54 10.89
N LYS A 67 3.87 15.65 11.86
CA LYS A 67 4.58 14.38 11.67
C LYS A 67 3.75 13.24 12.25
N ASP A 68 3.26 12.36 11.39
CA ASP A 68 2.54 11.14 11.78
C ASP A 68 3.49 9.94 11.70
N PRO A 69 3.87 9.32 12.84
CA PRO A 69 4.77 8.18 12.83
C PRO A 69 4.07 6.91 12.31
N PRO A 70 4.82 5.95 11.74
CA PRO A 70 4.28 4.66 11.33
C PRO A 70 3.83 3.82 12.54
N PRO A 71 3.03 2.75 12.33
CA PRO A 71 2.73 1.79 13.38
C PRO A 71 3.99 1.23 14.03
N THR A 72 4.07 1.34 15.36
CA THR A 72 5.23 0.89 16.13
C THR A 72 5.40 -0.63 16.08
N ARG A 73 6.60 -1.12 16.38
CA ARG A 73 6.87 -2.57 16.47
C ARG A 73 5.94 -3.27 17.48
N ALA A 74 5.64 -2.62 18.61
CA ALA A 74 4.74 -3.14 19.64
C ALA A 74 3.30 -3.25 19.11
N GLN A 75 2.80 -2.23 18.42
CA GLN A 75 1.47 -2.26 17.81
C GLN A 75 1.35 -3.36 16.75
N ARG A 76 2.34 -3.47 15.85
CA ARG A 76 2.39 -4.54 14.84
C ARG A 76 2.41 -5.92 15.48
N ARG A 77 3.17 -6.10 16.57
CA ARG A 77 3.22 -7.37 17.33
C ARG A 77 1.88 -7.69 17.99
N TRP A 78 1.23 -6.70 18.58
CA TRP A 78 -0.09 -6.88 19.19
C TRP A 78 -1.14 -7.31 18.17
N LEU A 79 -1.18 -6.68 16.99
CA LEU A 79 -2.07 -7.06 15.90
C LEU A 79 -1.85 -8.52 15.49
N ARG A 80 -0.59 -8.93 15.33
CA ARG A 80 -0.22 -10.32 15.00
C ARG A 80 -0.60 -11.33 16.07
N MET A 81 -0.56 -10.95 17.35
CA MET A 81 -0.92 -11.83 18.47
C MET A 81 -2.44 -11.98 18.60
N ARG A 82 -3.19 -10.90 18.40
CA ARG A 82 -4.65 -10.87 18.57
C ARG A 82 -5.39 -11.61 17.44
N HIS A 83 -4.92 -11.48 16.21
CA HIS A 83 -5.47 -12.15 15.04
C HIS A 83 -4.38 -12.99 14.41
N ARG A 84 -4.62 -14.28 14.13
CA ARG A 84 -3.62 -15.19 13.52
C ARG A 84 -3.64 -15.19 11.99
N THR A 85 -4.78 -14.86 11.38
CA THR A 85 -4.98 -14.71 9.92
C THR A 85 -5.39 -13.28 9.54
N CYS A 86 -5.32 -12.95 8.25
CA CYS A 86 -5.87 -11.71 7.70
C CYS A 86 -7.29 -11.44 8.25
N GLN A 87 -7.60 -10.20 8.60
CA GLN A 87 -8.95 -9.86 9.10
C GLN A 87 -9.99 -9.65 7.99
N PHE A 88 -9.59 -9.67 6.73
CA PHE A 88 -10.52 -9.53 5.61
C PHE A 88 -11.47 -10.73 5.54
N PRO A 89 -12.78 -10.54 5.31
CA PRO A 89 -13.76 -11.62 5.25
C PRO A 89 -13.35 -12.77 4.33
N GLY A 90 -13.37 -14.00 4.85
CA GLY A 90 -13.02 -15.22 4.11
C GLY A 90 -11.51 -15.44 3.88
N CYS A 91 -10.63 -14.55 4.34
CA CYS A 91 -9.19 -14.71 4.14
C CYS A 91 -8.52 -15.49 5.28
N HIS A 92 -7.82 -16.57 4.92
CA HIS A 92 -7.09 -17.42 5.88
C HIS A 92 -5.57 -17.27 5.81
N HIS A 93 -5.04 -16.28 5.07
CA HIS A 93 -3.59 -16.04 4.98
C HIS A 93 -3.01 -15.78 6.38
N ASP A 94 -1.93 -16.47 6.72
CA ASP A 94 -1.23 -16.45 8.02
C ASP A 94 0.25 -15.97 7.94
N GLY A 95 0.69 -15.55 6.74
CA GLY A 95 2.06 -15.10 6.44
C GLY A 95 2.40 -13.63 6.76
N SER A 96 2.71 -12.84 5.73
CA SER A 96 3.12 -11.44 5.92
C SER A 96 1.91 -10.50 5.95
N PHE A 97 1.91 -9.56 6.89
CA PHE A 97 0.82 -8.61 7.10
C PHE A 97 1.32 -7.19 7.24
N ASP A 98 0.49 -6.28 6.77
CA ASP A 98 0.60 -4.85 6.98
C ASP A 98 -0.47 -4.42 8.00
N ALA A 99 -0.18 -3.33 8.73
CA ALA A 99 -1.18 -2.68 9.57
C ALA A 99 -1.94 -1.67 8.71
N HIS A 100 -3.27 -1.69 8.81
CA HIS A 100 -4.13 -0.83 8.02
C HIS A 100 -5.02 0.00 8.94
N HIS A 101 -5.15 1.29 8.65
CA HIS A 101 -6.00 2.20 9.43
C HIS A 101 -7.47 2.07 9.01
N VAL A 102 -8.37 1.85 9.96
CA VAL A 102 -9.83 1.74 9.69
C VAL A 102 -10.41 3.08 9.28
N VAL A 103 -10.10 4.13 10.04
CA VAL A 103 -10.25 5.51 9.62
C VAL A 103 -8.93 5.95 9.00
N PRO A 104 -8.90 6.31 7.71
CA PRO A 104 -7.69 6.78 7.04
C PRO A 104 -7.06 8.00 7.73
N ARG A 105 -5.73 8.13 7.64
CA ARG A 105 -4.99 9.25 8.25
C ARG A 105 -5.43 10.62 7.74
N HIS A 106 -5.71 10.72 6.44
CA HIS A 106 -6.16 11.97 5.82
C HIS A 106 -7.53 12.42 6.35
N LEU A 107 -8.34 11.49 6.87
CA LEU A 107 -9.59 11.76 7.59
C LEU A 107 -9.41 11.90 9.11
N GLY A 108 -8.18 12.11 9.58
CA GLY A 108 -7.87 12.28 11.01
C GLY A 108 -7.67 10.97 11.79
N GLY A 109 -7.59 9.83 11.09
CA GLY A 109 -7.32 8.54 11.69
C GLY A 109 -5.96 8.47 12.40
N LYS A 110 -5.96 8.20 13.71
CA LYS A 110 -4.74 8.09 14.50
C LYS A 110 -4.08 6.72 14.35
N THR A 111 -2.75 6.66 14.45
CA THR A 111 -1.98 5.41 14.59
C THR A 111 -2.16 4.84 16.00
N HIS A 112 -3.32 4.24 16.24
CA HIS A 112 -3.71 3.63 17.52
C HIS A 112 -4.33 2.25 17.29
N LEU A 113 -4.15 1.31 18.22
CA LEU A 113 -4.63 -0.07 18.06
C LEU A 113 -6.13 -0.17 17.81
N ARG A 114 -6.92 0.72 18.42
CA ARG A 114 -8.39 0.81 18.18
C ARG A 114 -8.77 1.23 16.76
N ASN A 115 -7.86 1.84 16.01
CA ASN A 115 -8.05 2.30 14.64
C ASN A 115 -7.24 1.46 13.63
N MET A 116 -6.75 0.28 14.01
CA MET A 116 -5.91 -0.53 13.14
C MET A 116 -6.42 -1.95 13.03
N VAL A 117 -6.35 -2.52 11.84
CA VAL A 117 -6.54 -3.95 11.56
C VAL A 117 -5.28 -4.51 10.89
N ARG A 118 -5.20 -5.84 10.80
CA ARG A 118 -4.14 -6.50 10.03
C ARG A 118 -4.71 -7.10 8.74
N PHE A 119 -4.04 -6.82 7.63
CA PHE A 119 -4.35 -7.40 6.33
C PHE A 119 -3.12 -8.00 5.69
N CYS A 120 -3.30 -9.05 4.88
CA CYS A 120 -2.24 -9.47 3.97
C CYS A 120 -2.02 -8.36 2.93
N GLN A 121 -0.85 -8.36 2.28
CA GLN A 121 -0.50 -7.30 1.33
C GLN A 121 -1.53 -7.14 0.20
N PHE A 122 -2.13 -8.25 -0.25
CA PHE A 122 -3.20 -8.25 -1.24
C PHE A 122 -4.45 -7.49 -0.74
N HIS A 123 -5.02 -7.90 0.39
CA HIS A 123 -6.24 -7.26 0.92
C HIS A 123 -5.99 -5.84 1.44
N HIS A 124 -4.77 -5.54 1.88
CA HIS A 124 -4.40 -4.17 2.23
C HIS A 124 -4.53 -3.25 1.02
N ARG A 125 -3.93 -3.62 -0.12
CA ARG A 125 -4.05 -2.86 -1.38
C ARG A 125 -5.48 -2.82 -1.88
N LEU A 126 -6.18 -3.96 -1.85
CA LEU A 126 -7.54 -4.09 -2.35
C LEU A 126 -8.51 -3.10 -1.68
N VAL A 127 -8.39 -2.93 -0.37
CA VAL A 127 -9.24 -1.98 0.38
C VAL A 127 -9.06 -0.56 -0.13
N HIS A 128 -7.82 -0.12 -0.40
CA HIS A 128 -7.58 1.20 -0.97
C HIS A 128 -8.05 1.31 -2.42
N VAL A 129 -7.66 0.36 -3.28
CA VAL A 129 -7.97 0.39 -4.72
C VAL A 129 -9.48 0.37 -4.99
N LEU A 130 -10.26 -0.36 -4.20
CA LEU A 130 -11.71 -0.43 -4.36
C LEU A 130 -12.47 0.56 -3.45
N GLY A 131 -11.77 1.38 -2.67
CA GLY A 131 -12.38 2.31 -1.72
C GLY A 131 -13.28 1.62 -0.69
N LEU A 132 -12.93 0.40 -0.26
CA LEU A 132 -13.76 -0.37 0.66
C LEU A 132 -13.84 0.34 2.01
N ARG A 133 -15.04 0.35 2.58
CA ARG A 133 -15.29 0.95 3.90
C ARG A 133 -15.19 -0.12 4.97
N LEU A 134 -14.55 0.25 6.07
CA LEU A 134 -14.28 -0.64 7.20
C LEU A 134 -15.01 -0.17 8.45
N THR A 135 -15.70 -1.09 9.12
CA THR A 135 -16.26 -0.86 10.45
C THR A 135 -15.66 -1.87 11.42
N LEU A 136 -14.83 -1.38 12.35
CA LEU A 136 -14.18 -2.19 13.35
C LEU A 136 -14.93 -2.11 14.68
N HIS A 137 -15.45 -3.24 15.12
CA HIS A 137 -16.28 -3.34 16.32
C HIS A 137 -15.43 -3.46 17.62
N PRO A 138 -16.03 -3.20 18.80
CA PRO A 138 -15.31 -3.29 20.08
C PRO A 138 -14.68 -4.66 20.37
N ASP A 139 -15.31 -5.74 19.91
CA ASP A 139 -14.84 -7.11 20.05
C ASP A 139 -13.72 -7.49 19.06
N ARG A 140 -13.41 -6.58 18.12
CA ARG A 140 -12.44 -6.72 17.03
C ARG A 140 -12.92 -7.51 15.81
N SER A 141 -14.22 -7.78 15.71
CA SER A 141 -14.84 -8.17 14.44
C SER A 141 -14.81 -6.98 13.46
N LEU A 142 -14.74 -7.28 12.17
CA LEU A 142 -14.56 -6.29 11.11
C LEU A 142 -15.61 -6.52 10.04
N ASP A 143 -16.43 -5.50 9.80
CA ASP A 143 -17.28 -5.45 8.62
C ASP A 143 -16.56 -4.69 7.51
N VAL A 144 -16.65 -5.24 6.30
CA VAL A 144 -16.12 -4.65 5.08
C VAL A 144 -17.28 -4.45 4.13
N THR A 145 -17.44 -3.25 3.61
CA THR A 145 -18.51 -2.91 2.67
C THR A 145 -17.94 -2.21 1.45
N PHE A 146 -18.53 -2.45 0.29
CA PHE A 146 -18.27 -1.64 -0.90
C PHE A 146 -18.71 -0.18 -0.66
N PRO A 147 -18.19 0.80 -1.44
CA PRO A 147 -18.66 2.18 -1.39
C PRO A 147 -20.19 2.32 -1.51
N ALA A 148 -20.81 1.43 -2.29
CA ALA A 148 -22.26 1.35 -2.48
C ALA A 148 -23.05 0.82 -1.27
N GLY A 149 -22.36 0.40 -0.20
CA GLY A 149 -22.96 -0.07 1.06
C GLY A 149 -23.17 -1.58 1.15
N ASN A 150 -23.04 -2.33 0.06
CA ASN A 150 -23.18 -3.79 0.08
C ASN A 150 -22.04 -4.44 0.88
N PRO A 151 -22.32 -5.44 1.73
CA PRO A 151 -21.30 -6.15 2.49
C PRO A 151 -20.42 -7.00 1.57
N VAL A 152 -19.15 -7.14 1.96
CA VAL A 152 -18.23 -8.14 1.45
C VAL A 152 -18.32 -9.36 2.38
N ASP A 153 -19.20 -10.31 2.04
CA ASP A 153 -19.48 -11.50 2.85
C ASP A 153 -18.56 -12.68 2.54
N ARG A 154 -17.75 -12.57 1.48
CA ARG A 154 -16.80 -13.58 1.00
C ARG A 154 -15.51 -12.94 0.50
N THR A 155 -14.47 -13.74 0.37
CA THR A 155 -13.22 -13.30 -0.26
C THR A 155 -13.50 -12.80 -1.67
N ILE A 156 -13.02 -11.60 -1.99
CA ILE A 156 -13.00 -11.11 -3.37
C ILE A 156 -11.82 -11.78 -4.06
N GLU A 157 -12.12 -12.83 -4.83
CA GLU A 157 -11.15 -13.43 -5.73
C GLU A 157 -10.86 -12.41 -6.85
N PHE A 158 -9.64 -11.88 -6.90
CA PHE A 158 -9.23 -11.02 -8.01
C PHE A 158 -9.01 -11.90 -9.23
N ALA A 159 -9.77 -11.68 -10.29
CA ALA A 159 -9.42 -12.22 -11.59
C ALA A 159 -8.04 -11.63 -11.98
N PRO A 160 -7.08 -12.43 -12.44
CA PRO A 160 -5.78 -11.91 -12.83
C PRO A 160 -5.98 -10.81 -13.88
N PHE A 161 -5.41 -9.63 -13.61
CA PHE A 161 -5.28 -8.63 -14.65
C PHE A 161 -4.23 -9.13 -15.65
N VAL A 162 -4.69 -9.75 -16.73
CA VAL A 162 -3.83 -10.12 -17.85
C VAL A 162 -3.75 -8.89 -18.75
N ALA A 163 -2.77 -8.03 -18.51
CA ALA A 163 -2.36 -7.08 -19.53
C ALA A 163 -1.80 -7.90 -20.70
N PRO A 164 -2.30 -7.73 -21.94
CA PRO A 164 -1.59 -8.26 -23.09
C PRO A 164 -0.18 -7.67 -23.09
N ALA A 165 0.83 -8.49 -23.37
CA ALA A 165 2.17 -7.97 -23.61
C ALA A 165 2.06 -6.88 -24.70
N PRO A 166 2.69 -5.69 -24.50
CA PRO A 166 2.62 -4.64 -25.49
C PRO A 166 3.12 -5.18 -26.84
N ALA A 167 2.41 -4.84 -27.92
CA ALA A 167 2.71 -5.34 -29.27
C ALA A 167 4.11 -4.90 -29.77
N ASP A 168 4.62 -3.79 -29.22
CA ASP A 168 6.00 -3.36 -29.35
C ASP A 168 6.49 -2.90 -27.97
N PRO A 169 7.47 -3.56 -27.35
CA PRO A 169 8.03 -3.17 -26.06
C PRO A 169 8.69 -1.78 -26.05
N ASN A 170 8.90 -1.16 -27.22
CA ASN A 170 9.49 0.19 -27.35
C ASN A 170 8.46 1.31 -27.54
N LEU A 171 7.16 1.01 -27.67
CA LEU A 171 6.10 2.02 -27.82
C LEU A 171 5.68 2.67 -26.49
N ILE A 172 6.29 2.30 -25.37
CA ILE A 172 6.15 3.02 -24.09
C ILE A 172 7.10 4.22 -24.13
N THR A 173 6.72 5.27 -24.85
CA THR A 173 7.48 6.52 -24.92
C THR A 173 7.24 7.37 -23.68
N GLY A 174 8.05 7.13 -22.64
CA GLY A 174 8.37 8.18 -21.68
C GLY A 174 9.30 9.19 -22.35
N THR A 175 9.08 10.49 -22.18
CA THR A 175 10.03 11.52 -22.61
C THR A 175 11.32 11.38 -21.81
N TRP A 176 12.35 10.79 -22.43
CA TRP A 176 13.51 10.21 -21.76
C TRP A 176 14.82 10.74 -22.39
N THR A 177 15.67 11.44 -21.61
CA THR A 177 16.91 12.09 -22.09
C THR A 177 18.21 11.35 -21.73
N GLY A 178 18.20 10.02 -21.74
CA GLY A 178 19.43 9.23 -21.90
C GLY A 178 20.13 8.75 -20.61
N GLU A 179 19.50 8.80 -19.44
CA GLU A 179 20.01 8.13 -18.23
C GLU A 179 19.39 6.74 -18.07
N ARG A 180 20.21 5.73 -17.75
CA ARG A 180 19.93 4.28 -17.85
C ARG A 180 18.57 3.81 -17.29
N LEU A 181 17.87 2.99 -18.08
CA LEU A 181 16.52 2.45 -17.81
C LEU A 181 16.61 1.43 -16.67
N GLN A 182 15.94 1.67 -15.54
CA GLN A 182 15.83 0.70 -14.44
C GLN A 182 14.50 -0.06 -14.53
N MET A 183 14.55 -1.38 -14.33
CA MET A 183 13.53 -2.38 -14.69
C MET A 183 12.31 -2.44 -13.75
N ASP A 184 12.01 -1.34 -13.05
CA ASP A 184 11.26 -1.36 -11.80
C ASP A 184 9.81 -0.86 -11.96
N TYR A 185 9.38 -0.58 -13.20
CA TYR A 185 7.99 -0.26 -13.59
C TYR A 185 7.08 -1.49 -13.45
N LEU A 186 7.03 -2.03 -12.24
CA LEU A 186 6.42 -3.30 -11.90
C LEU A 186 4.90 -3.15 -11.86
N GLN A 187 4.26 -3.41 -13.00
CA GLN A 187 2.89 -3.90 -13.01
C GLN A 187 2.85 -5.37 -12.55
N ILE A 188 1.81 -5.71 -11.80
CA ILE A 188 1.59 -6.98 -11.12
C ILE A 188 1.47 -8.12 -12.14
N ALA A 189 2.43 -9.06 -12.13
CA ALA A 189 2.27 -10.39 -12.70
C ALA A 189 2.47 -11.44 -11.59
N VAL A 190 1.40 -12.14 -11.23
CA VAL A 190 1.47 -13.33 -10.35
C VAL A 190 1.70 -14.53 -11.26
N SER A 191 2.91 -15.07 -11.29
CA SER A 191 3.19 -16.33 -11.97
C SER A 191 2.94 -17.50 -11.01
N SER A 192 2.01 -18.39 -11.36
CA SER A 192 2.00 -19.76 -10.84
C SER A 192 2.82 -20.63 -11.79
N VAL A 193 3.97 -21.13 -11.35
CA VAL A 193 4.66 -22.20 -12.08
C VAL A 193 4.02 -23.53 -11.69
N SER A 194 3.21 -24.11 -12.57
CA SER A 194 2.92 -25.53 -12.51
C SER A 194 4.19 -26.29 -12.89
N LYS A 195 4.71 -27.14 -12.00
CA LYS A 195 5.63 -28.21 -12.41
C LYS A 195 4.83 -29.17 -13.30
N ALA A 196 5.13 -29.20 -14.59
CA ALA A 196 4.77 -30.31 -15.45
C ALA A 196 5.87 -31.37 -15.34
N ALA A 197 5.42 -32.61 -15.11
CA ALA A 197 6.21 -33.83 -15.11
C ALA A 197 6.61 -34.26 -16.52
#